data_AF-X1AYU5-F1
#
_entry.id   AF-X1AYU5-F1
#
_cell.length_a   1.000
_cell.length_b   1.000
_cell.length_c   1.000
_cell.angle_alpha   90.00
_cell.angle_beta   90.00
_cell.angle_gamma   90.00
#
_symmetry.space_group_name_H-M   'P 1'
#
loop_
_entity.id
_entity.type
_entity.pdbx_description
1 polymer ?
#
loop_
_entity_poly.entity_id
_entity_poly.type
_entity_poly.pdbx_seq_one_letter_code
_entity_poly.pdbx_strand_id
1 'polypeptide(L)' 'MKTIKNWNDQVIPVIRSAGGVLATYNPFDNLIHDNIFPFPTPEIVQKLYKSR' A
#
# COMPACT_ATOMS: atom_id res chain seq x y z
N MET A 1 7.99 -11.59 18.00
CA MET A 1 7.46 -11.08 16.72
C MET A 1 6.02 -10.67 16.96
N LYS A 2 5.65 -9.41 16.69
CA LYS A 2 4.27 -8.92 16.90
C LYS A 2 3.51 -9.01 15.58
N THR A 3 2.21 -9.20 15.63
CA THR A 3 1.35 -9.24 14.45
C THR A 3 0.19 -8.25 14.59
N ILE A 4 -0.36 -7.84 13.45
CA ILE A 4 -1.62 -7.07 13.35
C ILE A 4 -2.49 -7.69 12.26
N LYS A 5 -3.78 -7.33 12.24
CA LYS A 5 -4.67 -7.61 11.12
C LYS A 5 -4.52 -6.47 10.10
N ASN A 6 -4.24 -6.78 8.84
CA ASN A 6 -4.17 -5.79 7.75
C ASN A 6 -5.58 -5.41 7.27
N TRP A 7 -5.65 -4.53 6.26
CA TRP A 7 -6.90 -4.10 5.64
C TRP A 7 -7.68 -5.20 4.91
N ASN A 8 -7.03 -6.32 4.58
CA ASN A 8 -7.62 -7.48 3.92
C ASN A 8 -7.92 -8.62 4.91
N ASP A 9 -8.02 -8.30 6.20
CA ASP A 9 -8.26 -9.25 7.29
C ASP A 9 -7.19 -10.32 7.51
N GLN A 10 -6.02 -10.18 6.90
CA GLN A 10 -4.89 -11.11 7.04
C GLN A 10 -3.99 -10.71 8.20
N VAL A 11 -3.44 -11.71 8.89
CA VAL A 11 -2.49 -11.49 9.99
C VAL A 11 -1.09 -11.31 9.43
N ILE A 12 -0.51 -10.12 9.62
CA ILE A 12 0.80 -9.75 9.07
C ILE A 12 1.80 -9.41 10.18
N PRO A 13 3.11 -9.67 9.98
CA PRO A 13 4.12 -9.36 10.97
C PRO A 13 4.48 -7.87 11.00
N VAL A 14 4.69 -7.36 12.21
CA VAL A 14 5.13 -5.98 12.46
C VAL A 14 6.29 -5.95 13.45
N ILE A 15 7.11 -4.92 13.32
CA ILE A 15 8.11 -4.53 14.30
C ILE A 15 7.64 -3.30 15.07
N ARG A 16 7.99 -3.21 16.35
CA ARG A 16 7.71 -2.06 17.20
C ARG A 16 9.00 -1.32 17.50
N SER A 17 9.04 -0.01 17.23
CA SER A 17 10.15 0.83 17.65
C SER A 17 10.16 1.03 19.17
N ALA A 18 11.29 1.48 19.74
CA ALA A 18 11.38 1.83 21.16
C ALA A 18 10.36 2.92 21.56
N GLY A 19 10.05 3.85 20.65
CA GLY A 19 9.01 4.88 20.82
C GLY A 19 7.58 4.39 20.60
N GLY A 20 7.38 3.10 20.32
CA GLY A 20 6.06 2.47 20.24
C GLY A 20 5.40 2.46 18.87
N VAL A 21 6.05 3.02 17.84
CA VAL A 21 5.56 3.01 16.45
C VAL A 21 5.59 1.58 15.90
N LEU A 22 4.53 1.16 15.21
CA LEU A 22 4.48 -0.11 14.51
C LEU A 22 4.82 0.10 13.04
N ALA A 23 5.73 -0.72 12.52
CA ALA A 23 6.04 -0.78 11.09
C ALA A 23 5.82 -2.22 10.61
N THR A 24 5.21 -2.39 9.45
CA THR A 24 5.05 -3.71 8.83
C THR A 24 6.40 -4.21 8.33
N TYR A 25 6.62 -5.52 8.39
CA TYR A 25 7.86 -6.10 7.87
C TYR A 25 7.97 -5.92 6.36
N ASN A 26 6.87 -6.17 5.65
CA ASN A 26 6.68 -5.84 4.25
C ASN A 26 5.57 -4.77 4.11
N PRO A 27 5.86 -3.56 3.61
CA PRO A 27 4.86 -2.51 3.40
C PRO A 27 3.72 -2.93 2.46
N PHE A 28 4.00 -3.78 1.47
CA PHE A 28 3.00 -4.20 0.48
C PHE A 28 1.89 -5.06 1.09
N ASP A 29 2.19 -5.81 2.17
CA ASP A 29 1.21 -6.66 2.85
C ASP A 29 0.10 -5.84 3.53
N ASN A 30 0.25 -4.52 3.67
CA ASN A 30 -0.76 -3.64 4.28
C ASN A 30 -1.35 -2.63 3.29
N LEU A 31 -1.30 -2.93 2.00
CA LEU A 31 -2.00 -2.18 0.97
C LEU A 31 -3.31 -2.87 0.61
N ILE A 32 -4.28 -2.07 0.17
CA ILE A 32 -5.48 -2.57 -0.48
C ILE A 32 -5.13 -2.72 -1.96
N HIS A 33 -5.28 -3.92 -2.49
CA HIS A 33 -5.17 -4.20 -3.91
C HIS A 33 -6.58 -4.38 -4.46
N ASP A 34 -6.96 -3.52 -5.38
CA ASP A 34 -8.19 -3.67 -6.13
C ASP A 34 -7.88 -4.11 -7.57
N ASN A 35 -8.86 -4.69 -8.25
CA ASN A 35 -8.80 -4.98 -9.68
C ASN A 35 -9.29 -3.78 -10.49
N ILE A 36 -9.06 -2.56 -10.01
CA ILE A 36 -9.49 -1.35 -10.70
C ILE A 36 -8.43 -0.99 -11.75
N PHE A 37 -8.86 -0.96 -13.00
CA PHE A 37 -8.08 -0.42 -14.09
C PHE A 37 -8.54 1.02 -14.34
N PRO A 38 -7.82 2.04 -13.85
CA PRO A 38 -8.20 3.42 -14.09
C PRO A 38 -8.25 3.72 -15.59
N PHE A 39 -9.38 4.24 -16.06
CA PHE A 39 -9.54 4.72 -17.44
C PHE A 39 -9.75 6.24 -17.44
N PRO A 40 -9.02 6.98 -18.29
CA PRO A 40 -7.93 6.52 -19.14
C PRO A 40 -6.70 6.11 -18.30
N THR A 41 -5.84 5.24 -18.84
CA THR A 41 -4.70 4.75 -18.06
C THR A 41 -3.79 5.91 -17.60
N PRO A 42 -3.08 5.78 -16.47
CA PRO A 42 -2.25 6.86 -15.93
C PRO A 42 -1.22 7.36 -16.95
N GLU A 43 -0.74 6.51 -17.87
CA GLU A 43 0.15 6.90 -18.96
C GLU A 43 -0.53 7.86 -19.94
N ILE A 44 -1.80 7.61 -20.29
CA ILE A 44 -2.59 8.51 -21.16
C ILE A 44 -2.78 9.85 -20.44
N VAL A 45 -3.17 9.83 -19.16
CA VAL A 45 -3.31 11.05 -18.34
C VAL A 45 -1.99 11.80 -18.30
N GLN A 46 -0.87 11.13 -18.02
CA GLN A 46 0.44 11.76 -17.99
C GLN A 46 0.82 12.40 -19.32
N LYS A 47 0.57 11.74 -20.46
CA LYS A 47 0.84 12.32 -21.80
C LYS A 47 -0.01 13.55 -22.07
N LEU A 48 -1.29 13.55 -21.69
CA LEU A 48 -2.19 14.70 -21.85
C LEU A 48 -1.76 15.89 -20.98
N TYR A 49 -1.32 15.64 -19.74
CA TYR A 49 -0.97 16.71 -18.79
C TYR A 49 0.50 17.17 -18.86
N LYS A 50 1.43 16.35 -19.37
CA LYS A 50 2.87 16.71 -19.52
C LYS A 50 3.24 17.24 -20.90
N SER A 51 2.27 17.44 -21.80
CA SER A 51 2.50 18.12 -23.08
C SER A 51 2.33 19.64 -22.96
N ARG A 52 2.98 20.24 -21.97
CA ARG A 52 3.17 21.70 -21.86
C ARG A 52 4.64 22.01 -21.67
#